data_AF-A0A9W7YR06-F1
#
_entry.id   AF-A0A9W7YR06-F1
#
_cell.length_a   1.000
_cell.length_b   1.000
_cell.length_c   1.000
_cell.angle_alpha   90.00
_cell.angle_beta   90.00
_cell.angle_gamma   90.00
#
_symmetry.space_group_name_H-M   'P 1'
#
loop_
_entity.id
_entity.type
_entity.pdbx_description
1 polymer ?
#
loop_
_entity_poly.entity_id
_entity_poly.type
_entity_poly.pdbx_seq_one_letter_code
_entity_poly.pdbx_strand_id
1 'polypeptide(L)'
;MKYAVTAMCGDGGNDSLALRAAHVGIALSDAEASIVSPFSAANRSVMSCVELLRQSRAGLATSFANFTALICYGQVMSGMLKMASFYFSISLTENLWMLIDGAIATGMMLTISLSGPAERLASSRPTSRILGPQMLASVGGIVLMNWLFSAMSYVWLFRQDWFRCNEHSAAESEATKWWLQGDNYESSIMSFVSTFQFINNGFVVNYGYLHRAKWYKNYALLTVWTFLMAFVSYMLLADPNRVGCAFRLNCGTSSALEDLGYGMPTWQIEPYNSPLGHNVIPQASRYKLWGYCLGNMVATNLWQIFVINGPVRRLLQKKKPLRRLKVKL
;
A
#
# COMPACT_ATOMS: atom_id res chain seq x y z
N MET A 1 -20.10 34.09 10.71
CA MET A 1 -20.25 32.63 10.43
C MET A 1 -19.50 32.11 9.19
N LYS A 2 -18.80 32.93 8.37
CA LYS A 2 -18.12 32.52 7.12
C LYS A 2 -17.08 31.37 7.22
N TYR A 3 -16.70 30.93 8.42
CA TYR A 3 -15.65 29.92 8.66
C TYR A 3 -16.07 28.78 9.60
N ALA A 4 -17.34 28.71 10.01
CA ALA A 4 -17.83 27.66 10.91
C ALA A 4 -18.56 26.57 10.10
N VAL A 5 -18.12 25.32 10.26
CA VAL A 5 -18.90 24.16 9.79
C VAL A 5 -19.94 23.86 10.87
N THR A 6 -21.21 23.94 10.49
CA THR A 6 -22.36 23.82 11.38
C THR A 6 -23.04 22.47 11.19
N ALA A 7 -23.35 21.80 12.29
CA ALA A 7 -24.25 20.65 12.32
C ALA A 7 -25.48 21.03 13.14
N MET A 8 -26.66 20.66 12.66
CA MET A 8 -27.95 20.89 13.32
C MET A 8 -28.65 19.56 13.53
N CYS A 9 -29.29 19.37 14.69
CA CYS A 9 -30.21 18.27 14.93
C CYS A 9 -31.57 18.81 15.37
N GLY A 10 -32.65 18.22 14.87
CA GLY A 10 -34.02 18.65 15.15
C GLY A 10 -35.01 17.51 14.95
N ASP A 11 -36.19 17.64 15.54
CA ASP A 11 -37.25 16.63 15.54
C ASP A 11 -38.57 17.15 14.94
N GLY A 12 -38.74 18.47 14.84
CA GLY A 12 -39.96 19.11 14.33
C GLY A 12 -39.84 19.72 12.93
N GLY A 13 -40.99 19.93 12.29
CA GLY A 13 -41.07 20.62 10.99
C GLY A 13 -40.58 22.08 11.05
N ASN A 14 -40.67 22.73 12.21
CA ASN A 14 -40.12 24.06 12.47
C ASN A 14 -38.59 24.12 12.38
N ASP A 15 -37.89 23.00 12.54
CA ASP A 15 -36.43 22.91 12.43
C ASP A 15 -35.96 22.63 11.00
N SER A 16 -36.88 22.32 10.08
CA SER A 16 -36.57 21.88 8.72
C SER A 16 -35.69 22.87 7.93
N LEU A 17 -35.95 24.17 8.06
CA LEU A 17 -35.15 25.21 7.41
C LEU A 17 -33.73 25.29 7.99
N ALA A 18 -33.58 25.11 9.30
CA ALA A 18 -32.28 25.10 9.95
C ALA A 18 -31.49 23.82 9.62
N LEU A 19 -32.16 22.67 9.57
CA LEU A 19 -31.60 21.39 9.14
C LEU A 19 -31.10 21.47 7.69
N ARG A 20 -31.85 22.13 6.81
CA ARG A 20 -31.46 22.35 5.40
C ARG A 20 -30.31 23.34 5.25
N ALA A 21 -30.27 24.39 6.08
CA ALA A 21 -29.25 25.43 6.01
C ALA A 21 -27.92 25.01 6.65
N ALA A 22 -27.94 24.05 7.57
CA ALA A 22 -26.74 23.50 8.19
C ALA A 22 -25.91 22.68 7.16
N HIS A 23 -24.59 22.61 7.38
CA HIS A 23 -23.73 21.77 6.53
C HIS A 23 -24.01 20.28 6.72
N VAL A 24 -24.47 19.91 7.93
CA VAL A 24 -24.90 18.57 8.28
C VAL A 24 -26.21 18.68 9.08
N GLY A 25 -27.30 18.16 8.53
CA GLY A 25 -28.58 18.01 9.24
C GLY A 25 -28.75 16.59 9.79
N ILE A 26 -29.34 16.46 10.98
CA ILE A 26 -29.71 15.17 11.58
C ILE A 26 -31.15 15.28 12.09
N ALA A 27 -32.07 14.54 11.48
CA ALA A 27 -33.44 14.43 11.96
C ALA A 27 -33.54 13.39 13.07
N LEU A 28 -34.16 13.73 14.20
CA LEU A 28 -34.39 12.84 15.33
C LEU A 28 -35.82 12.25 15.34
N SER A 29 -36.55 12.40 14.25
CA SER A 29 -37.92 11.90 14.06
C SER A 29 -38.12 11.39 12.64
N ASP A 30 -39.14 10.54 12.46
CA ASP A 30 -39.58 10.04 11.15
C ASP A 30 -40.60 10.99 10.47
N ALA A 31 -40.77 12.20 11.01
CA ALA A 31 -41.73 13.19 10.55
C ALA A 31 -41.13 14.08 9.43
N GLU A 32 -41.73 15.24 9.17
CA GLU A 32 -41.33 16.19 8.12
C GLU A 32 -39.84 16.58 8.17
N ALA A 33 -39.21 16.58 9.35
CA ALA A 33 -37.79 16.84 9.52
C ALA A 33 -36.90 15.81 8.78
N SER A 34 -37.35 14.56 8.67
CA SER A 34 -36.60 13.48 7.99
C SER A 34 -36.51 13.68 6.48
N ILE A 35 -37.52 14.32 5.86
CA ILE A 35 -37.59 14.57 4.42
C ILE A 35 -36.47 15.54 3.98
N VAL A 36 -36.10 16.46 4.87
CA VAL A 36 -35.21 17.58 4.55
C VAL A 36 -33.77 17.32 4.99
N SER A 37 -33.56 16.41 5.95
CA SER A 37 -32.26 16.14 6.55
C SER A 37 -31.48 15.04 5.80
N PRO A 38 -30.16 15.18 5.56
CA PRO A 38 -29.35 14.14 4.93
C PRO A 38 -29.16 12.89 5.80
N PHE A 39 -29.33 13.01 7.12
CA PHE A 39 -29.31 11.89 8.06
C PHE A 39 -30.60 11.86 8.88
N SER A 40 -31.09 10.65 9.15
CA SER A 40 -32.24 10.40 10.04
C SER A 40 -31.84 9.38 11.10
N ALA A 41 -32.07 9.71 12.36
CA ALA A 41 -31.73 8.85 13.48
C ALA A 41 -32.89 7.89 13.77
N ALA A 42 -32.66 6.59 13.56
CA ALA A 42 -33.65 5.55 13.87
C ALA A 42 -34.01 5.52 15.37
N ASN A 43 -33.04 5.84 16.23
CA ASN A 43 -33.27 5.99 17.65
C ASN A 43 -33.30 7.49 17.95
N ARG A 44 -34.40 8.00 18.51
CA ARG A 44 -34.69 9.44 18.76
C ARG A 44 -33.83 10.04 19.87
N SER A 45 -32.54 9.73 19.87
CA SER A 45 -31.55 10.11 20.86
C SER A 45 -30.53 11.05 20.23
N VAL A 46 -30.17 12.09 20.97
CA VAL A 46 -29.07 13.01 20.64
C VAL A 46 -27.73 12.27 20.55
N MET A 47 -27.61 11.08 21.12
CA MET A 47 -26.41 10.25 21.02
C MET A 47 -26.08 9.87 19.56
N SER A 48 -27.07 9.84 18.68
CA SER A 48 -26.89 9.63 17.24
C SER A 48 -25.96 10.68 16.62
N CYS A 49 -25.93 11.91 17.13
CA CYS A 49 -25.00 12.96 16.70
C CYS A 49 -23.55 12.61 17.05
N VAL A 50 -23.33 12.03 18.23
CA VAL A 50 -21.99 11.59 18.68
C VAL A 50 -21.52 10.39 17.87
N GLU A 51 -22.41 9.44 17.61
CA GLU A 51 -22.12 8.28 16.78
C GLU A 51 -21.78 8.68 15.34
N LEU A 52 -22.59 9.56 14.74
CA LEU A 52 -22.30 10.09 13.40
C LEU A 52 -20.93 10.76 13.36
N LEU A 53 -20.61 11.61 14.35
CA LEU A 53 -19.31 12.27 14.42
C LEU A 53 -18.15 11.27 14.56
N ARG A 54 -18.35 10.18 15.31
CA ARG A 54 -17.38 9.10 15.47
C ARG A 54 -17.14 8.37 14.14
N GLN A 55 -18.20 8.01 13.44
CA GLN A 55 -18.15 7.36 12.12
C GLN A 55 -17.52 8.28 11.06
N SER A 56 -17.92 9.55 11.00
CA SER A 56 -17.35 10.50 10.03
C SER A 56 -15.85 10.74 10.26
N ARG A 57 -15.39 10.80 11.51
CA ARG A 57 -13.95 10.92 11.81
C ARG A 57 -13.18 9.66 11.44
N ALA A 58 -13.77 8.48 11.64
CA ALA A 58 -13.20 7.22 11.22
C ALA A 58 -13.11 7.14 9.69
N GLY A 59 -14.21 7.44 8.99
CA GLY A 59 -14.28 7.49 7.53
C GLY A 59 -13.27 8.45 6.93
N LEU A 60 -13.16 9.68 7.48
CA LEU A 60 -12.13 10.63 7.04
C LEU A 60 -10.72 10.07 7.24
N ALA A 61 -10.41 9.50 8.41
CA ALA A 61 -9.11 8.90 8.67
C ALA A 61 -8.81 7.71 7.72
N THR A 62 -9.82 6.92 7.38
CA THR A 62 -9.72 5.80 6.43
C THR A 62 -9.47 6.30 5.01
N SER A 63 -10.19 7.31 4.54
CA SER A 63 -9.95 7.92 3.22
C SER A 63 -8.54 8.49 3.10
N PHE A 64 -8.06 9.16 4.15
CA PHE A 64 -6.67 9.65 4.19
C PHE A 64 -5.65 8.50 4.18
N ALA A 65 -5.92 7.39 4.87
CA ALA A 65 -5.05 6.21 4.84
C ALA A 65 -5.00 5.57 3.44
N ASN A 66 -6.15 5.43 2.77
CA ASN A 66 -6.20 4.96 1.38
C ASN A 66 -5.46 5.89 0.43
N PHE A 67 -5.64 7.20 0.56
CA PHE A 67 -4.90 8.17 -0.25
C PHE A 67 -3.39 8.09 0.00
N THR A 68 -2.98 7.86 1.25
CA THR A 68 -1.57 7.63 1.62
C THR A 68 -1.02 6.36 0.95
N ALA A 69 -1.76 5.25 1.02
CA ALA A 69 -1.38 3.99 0.39
C ALA A 69 -1.26 4.15 -1.14
N LEU A 70 -2.19 4.87 -1.77
CA LEU A 70 -2.18 5.12 -3.21
C LEU A 70 -0.98 5.98 -3.63
N ILE A 71 -0.59 6.98 -2.85
CA ILE A 71 0.65 7.74 -3.12
C ILE A 71 1.87 6.83 -2.98
N CYS A 72 1.97 6.06 -1.90
CA CYS A 72 3.09 5.13 -1.72
C CYS A 72 3.20 4.11 -2.87
N TYR A 73 2.06 3.57 -3.32
CA TYR A 73 1.97 2.73 -4.51
C TYR A 73 2.51 3.47 -5.74
N GLY A 74 1.97 4.66 -6.05
CA GLY A 74 2.39 5.46 -7.20
C GLY A 74 3.88 5.83 -7.18
N GLN A 75 4.47 6.08 -6.01
CA GLN A 75 5.88 6.41 -5.88
C GLN A 75 6.83 5.21 -6.02
N VAL A 76 6.41 4.00 -5.64
CA VAL A 76 7.19 2.78 -5.92
C VAL A 76 7.10 2.43 -7.40
N MET A 77 5.88 2.50 -7.95
CA MET A 77 5.53 2.24 -9.35
C MET A 77 6.23 3.19 -10.32
N SER A 78 5.94 4.49 -10.25
CA SER A 78 6.48 5.49 -11.19
C SER A 78 7.90 5.91 -10.86
N GLY A 79 8.29 5.84 -9.58
CA GLY A 79 9.63 6.16 -9.13
C GLY A 79 10.60 5.05 -9.49
N MET A 80 10.83 4.10 -8.58
CA MET A 80 11.88 3.09 -8.77
C MET A 80 11.61 2.16 -9.94
N LEU A 81 10.38 1.65 -10.05
CA LEU A 81 10.10 0.57 -10.99
C LEU A 81 10.18 1.07 -12.44
N LYS A 82 9.45 2.14 -12.79
CA LYS A 82 9.54 2.73 -14.13
C LYS A 82 10.90 3.37 -14.43
N MET A 83 11.54 4.06 -13.48
CA MET A 83 12.88 4.64 -13.74
C MET A 83 13.92 3.54 -14.00
N ALA A 84 13.90 2.45 -13.22
CA ALA A 84 14.80 1.31 -13.46
C ALA A 84 14.48 0.60 -14.77
N SER A 85 13.20 0.44 -15.10
CA SER A 85 12.76 -0.08 -16.39
C SER A 85 13.30 0.72 -17.57
N PHE A 86 13.23 2.05 -17.54
CA PHE A 86 13.77 2.88 -18.62
C PHE A 86 15.30 2.89 -18.68
N TYR A 87 15.98 2.82 -17.53
CA TYR A 87 17.43 2.83 -17.48
C TYR A 87 18.04 1.50 -17.96
N PHE A 88 17.51 0.37 -17.48
CA PHE A 88 18.00 -0.97 -17.82
C PHE A 88 17.27 -1.58 -19.03
N SER A 89 16.28 -0.90 -19.59
CA SER A 89 15.39 -1.43 -20.65
C SER A 89 14.75 -2.77 -20.28
N ILE A 90 14.28 -2.88 -19.04
CA ILE A 90 13.63 -4.08 -18.47
C ILE A 90 12.15 -3.81 -18.20
N SER A 91 11.32 -4.85 -18.22
CA SER A 91 9.91 -4.75 -17.84
C SER A 91 9.52 -5.85 -16.85
N LEU A 92 8.40 -5.65 -16.13
CA LEU A 92 7.82 -6.73 -15.33
C LEU A 92 7.03 -7.68 -16.22
N THR A 93 6.79 -8.88 -15.72
CA THR A 93 5.99 -9.89 -16.39
C THR A 93 4.51 -9.55 -16.27
N GLU A 94 3.70 -9.98 -17.24
CA GLU A 94 2.26 -9.66 -17.31
C GLU A 94 1.48 -10.14 -16.07
N ASN A 95 1.73 -11.37 -15.65
CA ASN A 95 1.08 -11.94 -14.46
C ASN A 95 1.44 -11.18 -13.18
N LEU A 96 2.65 -10.64 -13.09
CA LEU A 96 3.05 -9.84 -11.95
C LEU A 96 2.38 -8.46 -11.96
N TRP A 97 2.22 -7.84 -13.13
CA TRP A 97 1.41 -6.62 -13.28
C TRP A 97 -0.01 -6.81 -12.77
N MET A 98 -0.66 -7.91 -13.18
CA MET A 98 -2.01 -8.26 -12.72
C MET A 98 -2.06 -8.52 -11.22
N LEU A 99 -1.04 -9.18 -10.64
CA LEU A 99 -0.96 -9.41 -9.20
C LEU A 99 -0.83 -8.10 -8.42
N ILE A 100 0.05 -7.19 -8.87
CA ILE A 100 0.30 -5.91 -8.21
C ILE A 100 -0.97 -5.05 -8.20
N ASP A 101 -1.62 -4.86 -9.36
CA ASP A 101 -2.76 -3.94 -9.45
C ASP A 101 -4.08 -4.59 -9.02
N GLY A 102 -4.31 -5.81 -9.48
CA GLY A 102 -5.55 -6.54 -9.24
C GLY A 102 -5.66 -7.10 -7.83
N ALA A 103 -4.61 -7.76 -7.32
CA ALA A 103 -4.68 -8.40 -6.01
C ALA A 103 -4.11 -7.51 -4.89
N ILE A 104 -2.90 -6.98 -5.06
CA ILE A 104 -2.20 -6.27 -3.98
C ILE A 104 -2.80 -4.87 -3.78
N ALA A 105 -2.83 -4.01 -4.80
CA ALA A 105 -3.30 -2.64 -4.66
C ALA A 105 -4.79 -2.61 -4.28
N THR A 106 -5.62 -3.32 -5.05
CA THR A 106 -7.07 -3.36 -4.81
C THR A 106 -7.41 -4.08 -3.50
N GLY A 107 -6.81 -5.24 -3.23
CA GLY A 107 -7.05 -6.00 -1.99
C GLY A 107 -6.65 -5.23 -0.72
N MET A 108 -5.50 -4.55 -0.74
CA MET A 108 -5.08 -3.73 0.39
C MET A 108 -5.98 -2.50 0.57
N MET A 109 -6.39 -1.81 -0.50
CA MET A 109 -7.29 -0.65 -0.40
C MET A 109 -8.69 -1.03 0.12
N LEU A 110 -9.23 -2.16 -0.31
CA LEU A 110 -10.49 -2.68 0.21
C LEU A 110 -10.38 -2.99 1.71
N THR A 111 -9.34 -3.71 2.12
CA THR A 111 -9.16 -4.08 3.52
C THR A 111 -8.88 -2.90 4.44
N ILE A 112 -8.13 -1.88 4.00
CA ILE A 112 -7.98 -0.62 4.74
C ILE A 112 -9.35 0.02 4.98
N SER A 113 -10.23 -0.01 3.98
CA SER A 113 -11.57 0.60 4.02
C SER A 113 -12.51 -0.07 5.02
N LEU A 114 -12.31 -1.36 5.29
CA LEU A 114 -13.08 -2.13 6.28
C LEU A 114 -12.70 -1.83 7.75
N SER A 115 -11.83 -0.85 7.98
CA SER A 115 -11.44 -0.46 9.33
C SER A 115 -12.58 0.28 10.04
N GLY A 116 -13.11 -0.33 11.10
CA GLY A 116 -14.17 0.27 11.92
C GLY A 116 -13.74 1.52 12.71
N PRO A 117 -14.70 2.25 13.30
CA PRO A 117 -14.44 3.43 14.12
C PRO A 117 -13.76 3.09 15.45
N ALA A 118 -13.10 4.07 16.05
CA ALA A 118 -12.64 3.96 17.43
C ALA A 118 -13.83 3.87 18.41
N GLU A 119 -13.70 3.12 19.50
CA GLU A 119 -14.78 2.93 20.49
C GLU A 119 -15.21 4.24 21.17
N ARG A 120 -14.26 5.16 21.37
CA ARG A 120 -14.48 6.46 22.02
C ARG A 120 -14.09 7.61 21.10
N LEU A 121 -14.81 8.73 21.22
CA LEU A 121 -14.52 9.95 20.47
C LEU A 121 -13.23 10.61 21.01
N ALA A 122 -12.20 10.69 20.18
CA ALA A 122 -10.96 11.37 20.55
C ALA A 122 -11.14 12.89 20.70
N SER A 123 -10.38 13.50 21.62
CA SER A 123 -10.36 14.96 21.83
C SER A 123 -9.74 15.73 20.66
N SER A 124 -8.87 15.09 19.87
CA SER A 124 -8.29 15.67 18.65
C SER A 124 -9.21 15.52 17.44
N ARG A 125 -9.11 16.46 16.49
CA ARG A 125 -9.73 16.33 15.17
C ARG A 125 -8.77 15.64 14.19
N PRO A 126 -9.26 14.88 13.20
CA PRO A 126 -8.43 14.40 12.10
C PRO A 126 -7.85 15.58 11.31
N THR A 127 -6.74 15.34 10.61
CA THR A 127 -6.15 16.33 9.70
C THR A 127 -7.10 16.62 8.55
N SER A 128 -7.34 17.90 8.25
CA SER A 128 -8.20 18.33 7.13
C SER A 128 -7.43 18.62 5.83
N ARG A 129 -6.09 18.59 5.87
CA ARG A 129 -5.23 18.83 4.71
C ARG A 129 -4.63 17.53 4.23
N ILE A 130 -4.95 17.16 3.00
CA ILE A 130 -4.45 15.98 2.30
C ILE A 130 -2.92 15.94 2.37
N LEU A 131 -2.23 16.93 1.78
CA LEU A 131 -0.77 17.05 1.86
C LEU A 131 -0.33 17.83 3.11
N GLY A 132 -0.76 17.35 4.28
CA GLY A 132 -0.31 17.89 5.56
C GLY A 132 1.17 17.57 5.84
N PRO A 133 1.87 18.36 6.67
CA PRO A 133 3.28 18.11 7.01
C PRO A 133 3.53 16.71 7.58
N GLN A 134 2.58 16.19 8.38
CA GLN A 134 2.66 14.84 8.93
C GLN A 134 2.58 13.77 7.84
N MET A 135 1.70 13.95 6.86
CA MET A 135 1.54 13.01 5.75
C MET A 135 2.76 13.05 4.83
N LEU A 136 3.27 14.24 4.51
CA LEU A 136 4.50 14.41 3.73
C LEU A 136 5.72 13.76 4.41
N ALA A 137 5.88 13.94 5.72
CA ALA A 137 6.96 13.30 6.46
C ALA A 137 6.81 11.77 6.51
N SER A 138 5.57 11.27 6.66
CA SER A 138 5.26 9.85 6.68
C SER A 138 5.56 9.19 5.33
N VAL A 139 4.89 9.64 4.28
CA VAL A 139 5.05 9.13 2.91
C VAL A 139 6.46 9.36 2.41
N GLY A 140 7.01 10.56 2.58
CA GLY A 140 8.36 10.89 2.11
C GLY A 140 9.43 10.00 2.72
N GLY A 141 9.34 9.69 4.01
CA GLY A 141 10.25 8.74 4.65
C GLY A 141 10.10 7.31 4.15
N ILE A 142 8.86 6.83 3.99
CA ILE A 142 8.58 5.49 3.42
C ILE A 142 9.15 5.38 2.00
N VAL A 143 8.88 6.38 1.16
CA VAL A 143 9.33 6.44 -0.23
C VAL A 143 10.85 6.47 -0.30
N LEU A 144 11.50 7.32 0.49
CA LEU A 144 12.96 7.42 0.52
C LEU A 144 13.60 6.09 0.93
N MET A 145 13.09 5.43 1.97
CA MET A 145 13.61 4.11 2.37
C MET A 145 13.38 3.06 1.28
N ASN A 146 12.18 3.00 0.70
CA ASN A 146 11.91 2.07 -0.40
C ASN A 146 12.87 2.29 -1.57
N TRP A 147 13.12 3.54 -1.94
CA TRP A 147 14.03 3.91 -3.02
C TRP A 147 15.48 3.52 -2.71
N LEU A 148 15.96 3.81 -1.49
CA LEU A 148 17.30 3.43 -1.05
C LEU A 148 17.47 1.91 -1.09
N PHE A 149 16.50 1.15 -0.60
CA PHE A 149 16.54 -0.31 -0.64
C PHE A 149 16.46 -0.86 -2.07
N SER A 150 15.67 -0.27 -2.97
CA SER A 150 15.64 -0.67 -4.37
C SER A 150 16.95 -0.37 -5.10
N ALA A 151 17.58 0.77 -4.82
CA ALA A 151 18.90 1.10 -5.37
C ALA A 151 19.99 0.15 -4.84
N MET A 152 19.99 -0.11 -3.54
CA MET A 152 20.93 -1.03 -2.90
C MET A 152 20.76 -2.48 -3.37
N SER A 153 19.55 -2.93 -3.74
CA SER A 153 19.38 -4.28 -4.30
C SER A 153 20.06 -4.43 -5.67
N TYR A 154 20.10 -3.38 -6.48
CA TYR A 154 20.87 -3.41 -7.73
C TYR A 154 22.38 -3.41 -7.49
N VAL A 155 22.86 -2.57 -6.56
CA VAL A 155 24.27 -2.58 -6.17
C VAL A 155 24.69 -3.96 -5.64
N TRP A 156 23.81 -4.64 -4.91
CA TRP A 156 24.04 -6.00 -4.45
C TRP A 156 24.06 -7.01 -5.61
N LEU A 157 23.13 -6.90 -6.56
CA LEU A 157 23.06 -7.73 -7.77
C LEU A 157 24.35 -7.64 -8.59
N PHE A 158 24.84 -6.42 -8.86
CA PHE A 158 26.06 -6.19 -9.64
C PHE A 158 27.34 -6.72 -8.99
N ARG A 159 27.29 -7.13 -7.72
CA ARG A 159 28.42 -7.74 -6.99
C ARG A 159 28.30 -9.25 -6.85
N GLN A 160 27.29 -9.87 -7.46
CA GLN A 160 27.12 -11.32 -7.40
C GLN A 160 27.95 -12.02 -8.46
N ASP A 161 28.67 -13.08 -8.06
CA ASP A 161 29.54 -13.84 -8.97
C ASP A 161 28.76 -14.60 -10.07
N TRP A 162 27.49 -14.90 -9.80
CA TRP A 162 26.59 -15.58 -10.74
C TRP A 162 25.89 -14.62 -11.70
N PHE A 163 26.01 -13.30 -11.49
CA PHE A 163 25.38 -12.29 -12.32
C PHE A 163 26.33 -11.80 -13.40
N ARG A 164 25.87 -11.76 -14.65
CA ARG A 164 26.61 -11.23 -15.79
C ARG A 164 25.90 -9.98 -16.32
N CYS A 165 26.59 -8.84 -16.32
CA CYS A 165 26.02 -7.55 -16.72
C CYS A 165 25.75 -7.48 -18.23
N ASN A 166 24.69 -6.77 -18.63
CA ASN A 166 24.39 -6.37 -20.01
C ASN A 166 24.23 -7.54 -21.01
N GLU A 167 23.67 -8.67 -20.58
CA GLU A 167 23.34 -9.77 -21.50
C GLU A 167 22.04 -9.54 -22.27
N HIS A 168 21.24 -8.54 -21.90
CA HIS A 168 19.98 -8.21 -22.58
C HIS A 168 20.13 -6.92 -23.40
N SER A 169 20.02 -7.03 -24.73
CA SER A 169 19.89 -5.89 -25.62
C SER A 169 18.42 -5.69 -25.99
N ALA A 170 17.84 -4.55 -25.62
CA ALA A 170 16.47 -4.20 -25.97
C ALA A 170 16.22 -4.14 -27.50
N ALA A 171 17.29 -4.10 -28.30
CA ALA A 171 17.22 -4.14 -29.76
C ALA A 171 16.78 -5.51 -30.32
N GLU A 172 16.95 -6.60 -29.56
CA GLU A 172 16.59 -7.95 -30.01
C GLU A 172 15.14 -8.34 -29.65
N SER A 173 14.48 -7.59 -28.77
CA SER A 173 13.10 -7.85 -28.36
C SER A 173 12.08 -7.16 -29.28
N GLU A 174 11.15 -7.92 -29.86
CA GLU A 174 9.99 -7.36 -30.56
C GLU A 174 9.17 -6.50 -29.60
N ALA A 175 8.93 -5.23 -29.94
CA ALA A 175 8.19 -4.27 -29.11
C ALA A 175 6.77 -4.76 -28.72
N THR A 176 6.17 -5.65 -29.52
CA THR A 176 4.86 -6.25 -29.27
C THR A 176 4.88 -7.22 -28.08
N LYS A 177 6.01 -7.87 -27.78
CA LYS A 177 6.17 -8.84 -26.69
C LYS A 177 6.94 -8.24 -25.52
N TRP A 178 6.50 -7.07 -25.07
CA TRP A 178 7.16 -6.27 -24.02
C TRP A 178 7.38 -7.04 -22.71
N TRP A 179 6.55 -8.02 -22.37
CA TRP A 179 6.68 -8.82 -21.15
C TRP A 179 7.91 -9.74 -21.15
N LEU A 180 8.45 -10.06 -22.33
CA LEU A 180 9.69 -10.84 -22.48
C LEU A 180 10.93 -10.06 -22.02
N GLN A 181 10.84 -8.74 -21.89
CA GLN A 181 11.89 -7.91 -21.29
C GLN A 181 12.00 -8.11 -19.76
N GLY A 182 11.16 -8.98 -19.18
CA GLY A 182 11.21 -9.41 -17.78
C GLY A 182 11.98 -10.70 -17.52
N ASP A 183 12.48 -11.37 -18.57
CA ASP A 183 13.17 -12.68 -18.47
C ASP A 183 14.64 -12.59 -17.97
N ASN A 184 14.98 -11.52 -17.27
CA ASN A 184 16.31 -11.22 -16.78
C ASN A 184 16.37 -11.14 -15.24
N TYR A 185 17.58 -11.16 -14.70
CA TYR A 185 17.79 -11.13 -13.25
C TYR A 185 17.48 -9.76 -12.64
N GLU A 186 17.74 -8.68 -13.39
CA GLU A 186 17.46 -7.31 -13.00
C GLU A 186 15.96 -7.08 -12.75
N SER A 187 15.11 -7.57 -13.66
CA SER A 187 13.66 -7.53 -13.51
C SER A 187 13.20 -8.47 -12.42
N SER A 188 13.78 -9.66 -12.29
CA SER A 188 13.41 -10.62 -11.25
C SER A 188 13.64 -10.08 -9.83
N ILE A 189 14.82 -9.49 -9.59
CA ILE A 189 15.14 -8.89 -8.29
C ILE A 189 14.24 -7.68 -8.01
N MET A 190 14.05 -6.81 -9.00
CA MET A 190 13.15 -5.66 -8.85
C MET A 190 11.71 -6.12 -8.56
N SER A 191 11.24 -7.13 -9.28
CA SER A 191 9.93 -7.74 -9.11
C SER A 191 9.71 -8.17 -7.67
N PHE A 192 10.65 -8.91 -7.08
CA PHE A 192 10.53 -9.33 -5.68
C PHE A 192 10.58 -8.14 -4.73
N VAL A 193 11.60 -7.28 -4.82
CA VAL A 193 11.76 -6.13 -3.90
C VAL A 193 10.53 -5.22 -3.93
N SER A 194 10.05 -4.85 -5.13
CA SER A 194 8.88 -3.99 -5.29
C SER A 194 7.60 -4.65 -4.82
N THR A 195 7.40 -5.95 -5.05
CA THR A 195 6.17 -6.64 -4.61
C THR A 195 6.05 -6.65 -3.08
N PHE A 196 7.15 -6.92 -2.36
CA PHE A 196 7.17 -6.81 -0.89
C PHE A 196 6.89 -5.37 -0.41
N GLN A 197 7.47 -4.37 -1.08
CA GLN A 197 7.20 -2.96 -0.78
C GLN A 197 5.73 -2.60 -0.99
N PHE A 198 5.09 -3.05 -2.08
CA PHE A 198 3.67 -2.78 -2.35
C PHE A 198 2.75 -3.34 -1.26
N ILE A 199 2.95 -4.60 -0.87
CA ILE A 199 2.17 -5.25 0.20
C ILE A 199 2.35 -4.48 1.51
N ASN A 200 3.60 -4.14 1.84
CA ASN A 200 3.90 -3.45 3.09
C ASN A 200 3.37 -2.01 3.14
N ASN A 201 3.45 -1.26 2.04
CA ASN A 201 2.93 0.11 1.99
C ASN A 201 1.42 0.16 2.28
N GLY A 202 0.66 -0.84 1.82
CA GLY A 202 -0.76 -0.98 2.17
C GLY A 202 -0.98 -1.29 3.66
N PHE A 203 -0.06 -2.00 4.30
CA PHE A 203 -0.17 -2.35 5.72
C PHE A 203 0.22 -1.17 6.65
N VAL A 204 1.34 -0.50 6.36
CA VAL A 204 1.96 0.56 7.19
C VAL A 204 0.98 1.69 7.52
N VAL A 205 0.05 2.03 6.62
CA VAL A 205 -0.92 3.11 6.84
C VAL A 205 -1.98 2.81 7.92
N ASN A 206 -2.05 1.57 8.42
CA ASN A 206 -3.07 1.13 9.38
C ASN A 206 -2.69 1.32 10.85
N TYR A 207 -1.44 1.65 11.19
CA TYR A 207 -0.99 1.74 12.59
C TYR A 207 -1.66 2.83 13.46
N GLY A 208 -2.46 3.72 12.90
CA GLY A 208 -3.13 4.80 13.64
C GLY A 208 -4.44 4.38 14.31
N TYR A 209 -4.54 4.56 15.65
CA TYR A 209 -5.70 4.14 16.48
C TYR A 209 -6.54 5.29 17.06
N LEU A 210 -6.25 6.55 16.71
CA LEU A 210 -6.92 7.71 17.31
C LEU A 210 -8.38 7.88 16.86
N HIS A 211 -8.66 7.57 15.60
CA HIS A 211 -9.99 7.75 14.98
C HIS A 211 -10.57 6.46 14.43
N ARG A 212 -9.73 5.43 14.28
CA ARG A 212 -10.09 4.10 13.78
C ARG A 212 -9.81 3.05 14.84
N ALA A 213 -10.47 1.90 14.72
CA ALA A 213 -10.14 0.72 15.47
C ALA A 213 -8.66 0.33 15.25
N LYS A 214 -8.10 -0.39 16.22
CA LYS A 214 -6.71 -0.86 16.13
C LYS A 214 -6.58 -1.83 14.95
N TRP A 215 -5.45 -1.76 14.24
CA TRP A 215 -5.20 -2.54 13.02
C TRP A 215 -5.43 -4.05 13.19
N TYR A 216 -5.09 -4.62 14.35
CA TYR A 216 -5.26 -6.05 14.62
C TYR A 216 -6.71 -6.50 14.81
N LYS A 217 -7.66 -5.56 15.00
CA LYS A 217 -9.10 -5.88 15.00
C LYS A 217 -9.66 -6.04 13.58
N ASN A 218 -8.92 -5.60 12.55
CA ASN A 218 -9.32 -5.76 11.17
C ASN A 218 -8.81 -7.11 10.64
N TYR A 219 -9.60 -8.16 10.83
CA TYR A 219 -9.24 -9.51 10.42
C TYR A 219 -9.05 -9.63 8.91
N ALA A 220 -9.85 -8.93 8.10
CA ALA A 220 -9.73 -8.95 6.64
C ALA A 220 -8.37 -8.43 6.16
N LEU A 221 -7.87 -7.34 6.77
CA LEU A 221 -6.53 -6.83 6.49
C LEU A 221 -5.46 -7.87 6.84
N LEU A 222 -5.55 -8.50 8.01
CA LEU A 222 -4.57 -9.50 8.44
C LEU A 222 -4.56 -10.73 7.54
N THR A 223 -5.74 -11.23 7.15
CA THR A 223 -5.84 -12.41 6.29
C THR A 223 -5.28 -12.14 4.91
N VAL A 224 -5.65 -11.02 4.27
CA VAL A 224 -5.14 -10.66 2.94
C VAL A 224 -3.65 -10.39 2.98
N TRP A 225 -3.17 -9.61 3.96
CA TRP A 225 -1.74 -9.32 4.10
C TRP A 225 -0.92 -10.58 4.32
N THR A 226 -1.34 -11.46 5.24
CA THR A 226 -0.61 -12.70 5.55
C THR A 226 -0.59 -13.64 4.35
N PHE A 227 -1.72 -13.76 3.63
CA PHE A 227 -1.81 -14.55 2.41
C PHE A 227 -0.86 -14.03 1.32
N LEU A 228 -0.90 -12.72 1.02
CA LEU A 228 -0.03 -12.12 0.00
C LEU A 228 1.45 -12.24 0.38
N MET A 229 1.79 -12.03 1.65
CA MET A 229 3.15 -12.20 2.15
C MET A 229 3.65 -13.64 2.03
N ALA A 230 2.81 -14.62 2.39
CA ALA A 230 3.13 -16.04 2.25
C ALA A 230 3.30 -16.43 0.78
N PHE A 231 2.40 -15.95 -0.09
CA PHE A 231 2.44 -16.23 -1.53
C PHE A 231 3.72 -15.70 -2.19
N VAL A 232 4.09 -14.43 -1.94
CA VAL A 232 5.30 -13.83 -2.52
C VAL A 232 6.57 -14.42 -1.90
N SER A 233 6.55 -14.76 -0.61
CA SER A 233 7.67 -15.48 0.03
C SER A 233 7.86 -16.88 -0.56
N TYR A 234 6.76 -17.58 -0.84
CA TYR A 234 6.81 -18.87 -1.52
C TYR A 234 7.40 -18.73 -2.93
N MET A 235 6.98 -17.74 -3.72
CA MET A 235 7.55 -17.51 -5.05
C MET A 235 9.05 -17.19 -5.03
N LEU A 236 9.54 -16.52 -3.98
CA LEU A 236 10.96 -16.19 -3.85
C LEU A 236 11.81 -17.37 -3.36
N LEU A 237 11.30 -18.18 -2.44
CA LEU A 237 12.08 -19.23 -1.77
C LEU A 237 11.95 -20.60 -2.43
N ALA A 238 10.82 -20.90 -3.08
CA ALA A 238 10.60 -22.19 -3.71
C ALA A 238 11.55 -22.42 -4.89
N ASP A 239 11.81 -23.70 -5.16
CA ASP A 239 12.47 -24.14 -6.39
C ASP A 239 11.56 -23.94 -7.61
N PRO A 240 12.14 -23.98 -8.84
CA PRO A 240 11.40 -23.78 -10.08
C PRO A 240 10.15 -24.66 -10.11
N ASN A 241 8.98 -24.01 -10.13
CA ASN A 241 7.69 -24.66 -10.05
C ASN A 241 6.72 -24.02 -11.03
N ARG A 242 5.57 -24.66 -11.23
CA ARG A 242 4.55 -24.19 -12.18
C ARG A 242 4.09 -22.75 -11.92
N VAL A 243 4.04 -22.32 -10.65
CA VAL A 243 3.63 -20.96 -10.28
C VAL A 243 4.75 -19.97 -10.62
N GLY A 244 5.99 -20.18 -10.17
CA GLY A 244 7.14 -19.33 -10.50
C GLY A 244 7.31 -19.20 -12.01
N CYS A 245 7.20 -20.31 -12.75
CA CYS A 245 7.25 -20.32 -14.22
C CYS A 245 6.08 -19.57 -14.87
N ALA A 246 4.85 -19.67 -14.34
CA ALA A 246 3.73 -18.88 -14.84
C ALA A 246 3.98 -17.37 -14.68
N PHE A 247 4.61 -16.96 -13.58
CA PHE A 247 5.02 -15.58 -13.35
C PHE A 247 6.35 -15.21 -14.03
N ARG A 248 6.99 -16.16 -14.70
CA ARG A 248 8.35 -16.08 -15.29
C ARG A 248 9.39 -15.56 -14.27
N LEU A 249 9.29 -15.98 -13.01
CA LEU A 249 10.22 -15.64 -11.92
C LEU A 249 10.81 -16.92 -11.33
N ASN A 250 12.13 -16.95 -11.11
CA ASN A 250 12.86 -18.14 -10.66
C ASN A 250 12.56 -19.37 -11.53
N CYS A 251 12.53 -19.20 -12.85
CA CYS A 251 12.28 -20.26 -13.82
C CYS A 251 13.19 -20.09 -15.06
N GLY A 252 13.13 -21.04 -15.98
CA GLY A 252 13.87 -21.03 -17.23
C GLY A 252 13.28 -22.00 -18.23
N THR A 253 13.87 -22.08 -19.41
CA THR A 253 13.54 -23.09 -20.41
C THR A 253 13.79 -24.50 -19.89
N SER A 254 13.08 -25.48 -20.43
CA SER A 254 13.20 -26.87 -19.97
C SER A 254 14.63 -27.40 -20.02
N SER A 255 15.40 -27.05 -21.06
CA SER A 255 16.82 -27.43 -21.19
C SER A 255 17.70 -26.73 -20.15
N ALA A 256 17.51 -25.43 -19.92
CA ALA A 256 18.29 -24.68 -18.94
C ALA A 256 18.02 -25.16 -17.50
N LEU A 257 16.79 -25.59 -17.20
CA LEU A 257 16.45 -26.16 -15.89
C LEU A 257 17.12 -27.53 -15.67
N GLU A 258 17.21 -28.35 -16.72
CA GLU A 258 17.92 -29.64 -16.69
C GLU A 258 19.42 -29.44 -16.48
N ASP A 259 20.03 -28.48 -17.18
CA ASP A 259 21.45 -28.12 -17.03
C ASP A 259 21.78 -27.63 -15.60
N LEU A 260 20.80 -27.00 -14.93
CA LEU A 260 20.90 -26.57 -13.54
C LEU A 260 20.65 -27.70 -12.52
N GLY A 261 20.36 -28.91 -12.98
CA GLY A 261 20.12 -30.09 -12.15
C GLY A 261 18.70 -30.21 -11.60
N TYR A 262 17.72 -29.46 -12.13
CA TYR A 262 16.32 -29.64 -11.79
C TYR A 262 15.67 -30.71 -12.68
N GLY A 263 14.70 -31.45 -12.12
CA GLY A 263 13.95 -32.44 -12.90
C GLY A 263 13.19 -31.80 -14.06
N MET A 264 13.09 -32.53 -15.18
CA MET A 264 12.43 -32.04 -16.39
C MET A 264 10.99 -31.59 -16.08
N PRO A 265 10.62 -30.32 -16.38
CA PRO A 265 9.30 -29.82 -16.06
C PRO A 265 8.22 -30.52 -16.88
N THR A 266 7.13 -30.92 -16.24
CA THR A 266 6.00 -31.63 -16.85
C THR A 266 4.99 -30.71 -17.55
N TRP A 267 5.22 -29.40 -17.50
CA TRP A 267 4.35 -28.37 -18.09
C TRP A 267 5.09 -27.60 -19.18
N GLN A 268 4.34 -27.06 -20.15
CA GLN A 268 4.91 -26.26 -21.22
C GLN A 268 5.40 -24.92 -20.69
N ILE A 269 6.66 -24.59 -20.97
CA ILE A 269 7.28 -23.31 -20.64
C ILE A 269 7.61 -22.62 -21.96
N GLU A 270 7.17 -21.37 -22.11
CA GLU A 270 7.59 -20.55 -23.24
C GLU A 270 9.11 -20.29 -23.20
N PRO A 271 9.78 -20.21 -24.35
CA PRO A 271 11.20 -19.90 -24.38
C PRO A 271 11.47 -18.56 -23.70
N TYR A 272 12.52 -18.53 -22.88
CA TYR A 272 13.00 -17.31 -22.22
C TYR A 272 13.78 -16.47 -23.23
N ASN A 273 13.55 -15.16 -23.21
CA ASN A 273 14.19 -14.22 -24.11
C ASN A 273 15.56 -13.72 -23.60
N SER A 274 16.24 -14.52 -22.79
CA SER A 274 17.58 -14.25 -22.28
C SER A 274 18.59 -15.25 -22.85
N PRO A 275 19.84 -14.86 -23.11
CA PRO A 275 20.87 -15.76 -23.64
C PRO A 275 21.14 -16.97 -22.75
N LEU A 276 20.95 -16.82 -21.44
CA LEU A 276 21.05 -17.89 -20.44
C LEU A 276 19.82 -18.82 -20.42
N GLY A 277 18.69 -18.36 -20.94
CA GLY A 277 17.44 -19.12 -20.93
C GLY A 277 16.80 -19.30 -19.54
N HIS A 278 17.32 -18.65 -18.49
CA HIS A 278 16.76 -18.74 -17.13
C HIS A 278 17.02 -17.50 -16.28
N ASN A 279 16.18 -17.29 -15.27
CA ASN A 279 16.36 -16.28 -14.21
C ASN A 279 16.35 -16.90 -12.80
N VAL A 280 16.74 -18.17 -12.71
CA VAL A 280 16.81 -18.92 -11.45
C VAL A 280 17.91 -18.38 -10.54
N ILE A 281 17.51 -17.70 -9.46
CA ILE A 281 18.46 -17.21 -8.44
C ILE A 281 18.99 -18.40 -7.62
N PRO A 282 20.28 -18.46 -7.27
CA PRO A 282 20.80 -19.52 -6.39
C PRO A 282 20.13 -19.53 -5.00
N GLN A 283 19.90 -20.71 -4.43
CA GLN A 283 19.15 -20.86 -3.16
C GLN A 283 19.71 -20.00 -2.01
N ALA A 284 21.04 -19.95 -1.83
CA ALA A 284 21.65 -19.10 -0.80
C ALA A 284 21.36 -17.60 -0.99
N SER A 285 21.29 -17.15 -2.25
CA SER A 285 20.97 -15.78 -2.62
C SER A 285 19.47 -15.47 -2.45
N ARG A 286 18.59 -16.46 -2.64
CA ARG A 286 17.13 -16.32 -2.40
C ARG A 286 16.83 -15.97 -0.93
N TYR A 287 17.42 -16.69 0.02
CA TYR A 287 17.23 -16.40 1.45
C TYR A 287 17.79 -15.03 1.85
N LYS A 288 18.94 -14.63 1.29
CA LYS A 288 19.49 -13.28 1.49
C LYS A 288 18.55 -12.20 0.96
N LEU A 289 18.02 -12.37 -0.25
CA LEU A 289 17.06 -11.45 -0.85
C LEU A 289 15.75 -11.39 -0.05
N TRP A 290 15.26 -12.53 0.43
CA TRP A 290 14.06 -12.58 1.27
C TRP A 290 14.25 -11.83 2.59
N GLY A 291 15.36 -12.09 3.29
CA GLY A 291 15.73 -11.35 4.50
C GLY A 291 15.91 -9.85 4.25
N TYR A 292 16.47 -9.48 3.09
CA TYR A 292 16.60 -8.09 2.66
C TYR A 292 15.25 -7.39 2.47
N CYS A 293 14.31 -8.05 1.78
CA CYS A 293 12.94 -7.56 1.61
C CYS A 293 12.22 -7.39 2.95
N LEU A 294 12.35 -8.36 3.86
CA LEU A 294 11.80 -8.24 5.21
C LEU A 294 12.46 -7.10 6.00
N GLY A 295 13.78 -6.90 5.84
CA GLY A 295 14.50 -5.79 6.44
C GLY A 295 13.97 -4.42 6.00
N ASN A 296 13.68 -4.26 4.70
CA ASN A 296 13.00 -3.08 4.17
C ASN A 296 11.65 -2.86 4.86
N MET A 297 10.82 -3.91 4.92
CA MET A 297 9.52 -3.82 5.56
C MET A 297 9.65 -3.41 7.02
N VAL A 298 10.53 -4.04 7.78
CA VAL A 298 10.76 -3.69 9.18
C VAL A 298 11.19 -2.23 9.31
N ALA A 299 12.12 -1.75 8.49
CA ALA A 299 12.58 -0.36 8.53
C ALA A 299 11.43 0.64 8.31
N THR A 300 10.58 0.40 7.30
CA THR A 300 9.44 1.26 6.98
C THR A 300 8.32 1.20 8.03
N ASN A 301 8.07 0.03 8.62
CA ASN A 301 7.15 -0.11 9.75
C ASN A 301 7.68 0.62 11.00
N LEU A 302 8.98 0.50 11.31
CA LEU A 302 9.62 1.20 12.43
C LEU A 302 9.55 2.72 12.27
N TRP A 303 9.80 3.24 11.05
CA TRP A 303 9.62 4.65 10.76
C TRP A 303 8.19 5.13 11.09
N GLN A 304 7.19 4.40 10.62
CA GLN A 304 5.81 4.79 10.86
C GLN A 304 5.42 4.71 12.35
N ILE A 305 5.87 3.67 13.05
CA ILE A 305 5.56 3.46 14.47
C ILE A 305 6.29 4.46 15.35
N PHE A 306 7.60 4.66 15.19
CA PHE A 306 8.42 5.46 16.09
C PHE A 306 8.46 6.94 15.72
N VAL A 307 8.58 7.26 14.43
CA VAL A 307 8.73 8.64 13.96
C VAL A 307 7.38 9.33 13.84
N ILE A 308 6.45 8.71 13.14
CA ILE A 308 5.16 9.34 12.80
C ILE A 308 4.12 9.14 13.89
N ASN A 309 3.93 7.93 14.41
CA ASN A 309 2.92 7.64 15.43
C ASN A 309 3.47 7.66 16.86
N GLY A 310 4.78 7.66 17.01
CA GLY A 310 5.47 7.32 18.26
C GLY A 310 6.02 8.52 19.02
N PRO A 311 7.12 8.31 19.77
CA PRO A 311 7.67 9.31 20.69
C PRO A 311 8.20 10.56 19.97
N VAL A 312 8.75 10.41 18.75
CA VAL A 312 9.32 11.55 18.00
C VAL A 312 8.24 12.58 17.69
N ARG A 313 7.06 12.15 17.24
CA ARG A 313 5.91 13.04 17.06
C ARG A 313 5.52 13.75 18.35
N ARG A 314 5.45 13.05 19.48
CA ARG A 314 5.08 13.67 20.77
C ARG A 314 6.11 14.73 21.19
N LEU A 315 7.39 14.47 20.97
CA LEU A 315 8.47 15.44 21.24
C LEU A 315 8.37 16.66 20.31
N LEU A 316 8.12 16.45 19.02
CA LEU A 316 7.95 17.54 18.05
C LEU A 316 6.70 18.38 18.35
N GLN A 317 5.59 17.76 18.75
CA GLN A 317 4.38 18.47 19.15
C GLN A 317 4.58 19.32 20.41
N LYS A 318 5.40 18.85 21.37
CA LYS A 318 5.79 19.65 22.54
C LYS A 318 6.68 20.83 22.16
N LYS A 319 7.65 20.63 21.27
CA LYS A 319 8.62 21.68 20.88
C LYS A 319 8.06 22.71 19.90
N LYS A 320 7.21 22.30 18.95
CA LYS A 320 6.62 23.15 17.91
C LYS A 320 5.14 22.80 17.72
N PRO A 321 4.24 23.28 18.60
CA PRO A 321 2.81 23.07 18.43
C PRO A 321 2.35 23.73 17.12
N LEU A 322 1.56 23.01 16.33
CA LEU A 322 0.92 23.57 15.14
C LEU A 322 0.04 24.75 15.57
N ARG A 323 0.26 25.92 14.97
CA ARG A 323 -0.58 27.10 15.22
C ARG A 323 -2.03 26.75 14.90
N ARG A 324 -2.87 26.64 15.92
CA ARG A 324 -4.33 26.61 15.71
C ARG A 324 -4.72 27.95 15.10
N LEU A 325 -5.49 27.91 14.01
CA LEU A 325 -6.22 29.08 13.54
C LEU A 325 -7.11 29.55 14.70
N LYS A 326 -6.71 30.64 15.36
CA LYS A 326 -7.57 31.34 16.31
C LYS A 326 -8.60 32.08 15.48
N VAL A 327 -9.77 31.46 15.29
CA VAL A 327 -10.93 32.16 14.76
C VAL A 327 -11.44 33.01 15.93
N LYS A 328 -11.34 34.34 15.82
CA LYS A 328 -12.12 35.22 16.70
C LYS A 328 -13.58 34.97 16.33
N LEU A 329 -14.30 34.28 17.22
CA LEU A 329 -15.75 34.16 17.16
C LEU A 329 -16.36 35.52 17.43
#